data_AF-A0A962C1Y2-F1
#
_entry.id   AF-A0A962C1Y2-F1
#
_cell.length_a   1.000
_cell.length_b   1.000
_cell.length_c   1.000
_cell.angle_alpha   90.00
_cell.angle_beta   90.00
_cell.angle_gamma   90.00
#
_symmetry.space_group_name_H-M   'P 1'
#
loop_
_entity.id
_entity.type
_entity.pdbx_description
1 polymer ?
#
loop_
_entity_poly.entity_id
_entity_poly.type
_entity_poly.pdbx_seq_one_letter_code
_entity_poly.pdbx_strand_id
1 'polypeptide(L)' 'NTDRVDAKLYYQTLPRHYIEALRDGNVTDDKGDILYALWENTGKGAPVPMAGTGISFGAVVMRNDFE' A
#
# COMPACT_ATOMS: atom_id res chain seq x y z
N ASN A 1 14.94 6.60 25.47
CA ASN A 1 13.87 6.00 24.67
C ASN A 1 14.37 5.94 23.23
N THR A 2 14.27 4.80 22.56
CA THR A 2 14.67 4.68 21.14
C THR A 2 13.40 4.59 20.32
N ASP A 3 13.11 5.64 19.58
CA ASP A 3 11.94 5.68 18.70
C ASP A 3 12.32 5.08 17.34
N ARG A 4 11.44 4.29 16.73
CA ARG A 4 11.67 3.61 15.45
C ARG A 4 10.50 3.84 14.49
N VAL A 5 10.84 4.08 13.23
CA VAL A 5 9.88 4.18 12.10
C VAL A 5 10.19 3.09 11.11
N ASP A 6 9.16 2.33 10.70
CA ASP A 6 9.25 1.31 9.66
C ASP A 6 8.35 1.70 8.47
N ALA A 7 8.92 1.68 7.27
CA ALA A 7 8.22 1.89 6.01
C ALA A 7 8.31 0.62 5.16
N LYS A 8 7.19 0.23 4.53
CA LYS A 8 7.12 -0.90 3.60
C LYS A 8 6.44 -0.46 2.30
N LEU A 9 7.05 -0.81 1.18
CA LEU A 9 6.54 -0.61 -0.16
C LEU A 9 5.89 -1.91 -0.65
N TYR A 10 4.65 -1.80 -1.12
CA TYR A 10 3.90 -2.90 -1.71
C TYR A 10 3.46 -2.53 -3.14
N TYR A 11 3.44 -3.53 -4.01
CA TYR A 11 2.88 -3.43 -5.35
C TYR A 11 1.61 -4.27 -5.45
N GLN A 12 0.59 -3.74 -6.13
CA GLN A 12 -0.66 -4.46 -6.38
C GLN A 12 -1.12 -4.21 -7.81
N THR A 13 -1.35 -5.27 -8.57
CA THR A 13 -1.75 -5.19 -9.99
C THR A 13 -3.19 -4.71 -10.18
N LEU A 14 -4.10 -5.11 -9.28
CA LEU A 14 -5.53 -4.79 -9.34
C LEU A 14 -5.97 -4.09 -8.05
N PRO A 15 -5.62 -2.81 -7.85
CA PRO A 15 -5.98 -2.09 -6.65
C PRO A 15 -7.49 -1.81 -6.61
N ARG A 16 -8.05 -1.71 -5.40
CA ARG A 16 -9.50 -1.51 -5.17
C ARG A 16 -10.11 -0.40 -6.03
N HIS A 17 -9.47 0.78 -6.03
CA HIS A 17 -9.99 1.95 -6.75
C HIS A 17 -10.07 1.72 -8.27
N TYR A 18 -9.18 0.91 -8.84
CA TYR A 18 -9.20 0.58 -10.26
C TYR A 18 -10.37 -0.35 -10.59
N ILE A 19 -10.59 -1.38 -9.77
CA ILE A 19 -11.71 -2.31 -9.93
C ILE A 19 -13.05 -1.62 -9.73
N GLU A 20 -13.19 -0.78 -8.69
CA GLU A 20 -14.42 -0.01 -8.44
C GLU A 20 -14.71 0.98 -9.57
N ALA A 21 -13.68 1.66 -10.11
CA ALA A 21 -13.87 2.55 -11.25
C ALA A 21 -14.32 1.81 -12.51
N LEU A 22 -13.81 0.60 -12.76
CA LEU A 22 -14.24 -0.23 -13.89
C LEU A 22 -15.68 -0.73 -13.72
N ARG A 23 -16.09 -1.10 -12.51
CA ARG A 23 -17.48 -1.48 -12.23
C ARG A 23 -18.42 -0.29 -12.41
N ASP A 24 -18.14 0.80 -11.71
CA ASP A 24 -19.04 1.96 -11.66
C ASP A 24 -19.08 2.71 -13.00
N GLY A 25 -18.00 2.65 -13.79
CA GLY A 25 -17.93 3.22 -15.13
C GLY A 25 -18.58 2.36 -16.22
N ASN A 26 -18.95 1.11 -15.93
CA ASN A 26 -19.54 0.22 -16.91
C ASN A 26 -21.06 0.40 -16.97
N VAL A 27 -21.54 1.07 -18.01
CA VAL A 27 -22.98 1.35 -18.22
C VAL A 27 -23.58 0.60 -19.42
N THR A 28 -22.78 -0.25 -20.09
CA THR A 28 -23.17 -0.91 -21.34
C THR A 28 -23.55 -2.38 -21.17
N ASP A 29 -23.01 -3.06 -20.16
CA ASP A 29 -23.25 -4.47 -19.86
C ASP A 29 -23.00 -4.78 -18.38
N ASP A 30 -22.95 -6.05 -18.00
CA ASP A 30 -22.76 -6.55 -16.63
C ASP A 30 -21.30 -6.94 -16.31
N LYS A 31 -20.35 -6.72 -17.22
CA LYS A 31 -18.96 -7.19 -17.06
C LYS A 31 -18.24 -6.54 -15.88
N GLY A 32 -18.56 -5.28 -15.60
CA GLY A 32 -18.04 -4.57 -14.42
C GLY A 32 -18.39 -5.27 -13.11
N ASP A 33 -19.65 -5.71 -12.98
CA ASP A 33 -20.11 -6.44 -11.80
C ASP A 33 -19.51 -7.85 -11.72
N ILE A 34 -19.44 -8.55 -12.86
CA ILE A 34 -18.78 -9.87 -12.95
C ILE A 34 -17.31 -9.77 -12.53
N LEU A 35 -16.58 -8.77 -13.02
CA LEU A 35 -15.19 -8.52 -12.66
C LEU A 35 -15.04 -8.25 -11.15
N TYR A 36 -15.89 -7.39 -10.58
CA TYR A 36 -15.87 -7.09 -9.14
C TYR A 36 -16.10 -8.34 -8.30
N ALA A 37 -17.10 -9.16 -8.66
CA ALA A 37 -17.40 -10.41 -7.98
C ALA A 37 -16.23 -11.40 -8.05
N LEU A 38 -15.59 -11.56 -9.22
CA LEU A 38 -14.39 -12.40 -9.37
C LEU A 38 -13.22 -11.87 -8.54
N TRP A 39 -13.01 -10.55 -8.50
CA TRP A 39 -11.95 -9.93 -7.70
C TRP A 39 -12.15 -10.17 -6.19
N GLU A 40 -13.38 -10.02 -5.68
CA GLU A 40 -13.71 -10.37 -4.29
C GLU A 40 -13.45 -11.87 -4.02
N ASN A 41 -13.96 -12.75 -4.89
CA ASN A 41 -13.89 -14.21 -4.72
C ASN A 41 -12.46 -14.77 -4.83
N THR A 42 -11.57 -14.11 -5.57
CA THR A 42 -10.16 -14.53 -5.76
C THR A 42 -9.20 -13.87 -4.77
N GLY A 43 -9.71 -13.18 -3.74
CA GLY A 43 -8.88 -12.58 -2.70
C GLY A 43 -8.21 -11.27 -3.12
N LYS A 44 -8.82 -10.54 -4.05
CA LYS A 44 -8.51 -9.14 -4.38
C LYS A 44 -7.11 -8.88 -4.95
N GLY A 45 -6.41 -9.93 -5.38
CA GLY A 45 -5.02 -9.85 -5.82
C GLY A 45 -4.15 -9.20 -4.74
N ALA A 46 -3.87 -9.94 -3.66
CA ALA A 46 -3.15 -9.43 -2.49
C ALA A 46 -1.84 -8.68 -2.84
N PRO A 47 -1.51 -7.57 -2.16
CA PRO A 47 -0.29 -6.82 -2.44
C PRO A 47 0.98 -7.65 -2.23
N VAL A 48 1.93 -7.50 -3.16
CA VAL A 48 3.24 -8.13 -3.12
C VAL A 48 4.24 -7.16 -2.46
N PRO A 49 4.99 -7.59 -1.43
CA PRO A 49 6.02 -6.75 -0.81
C PRO A 49 7.18 -6.52 -1.79
N MET A 50 7.61 -5.26 -1.90
CA MET A 50 8.69 -4.85 -2.81
C MET A 50 9.95 -4.46 -2.04
N ALA A 51 9.79 -3.59 -1.03
CA ALA A 51 10.90 -3.07 -0.24
C ALA A 51 10.43 -2.71 1.17
N GLY A 52 11.36 -2.58 2.10
CA GLY A 52 11.10 -2.04 3.42
C GLY A 52 12.36 -1.43 4.01
N THR A 53 12.19 -0.38 4.80
CA THR A 53 13.28 0.28 5.52
C THR A 53 12.82 0.69 6.91
N GLY A 54 13.74 0.67 7.86
CA GLY A 54 13.50 1.07 9.24
C GLY A 54 14.59 2.03 9.69
N ILE A 55 14.19 3.11 10.35
CA ILE A 55 15.12 4.09 10.94
C ILE A 55 14.85 4.13 12.44
N SER A 56 15.92 4.04 13.23
CA SER A 56 15.86 4.21 14.68
C SER A 56 16.54 5.52 15.08
N PHE A 57 15.86 6.32 15.90
CA PHE A 57 16.39 7.54 16.44
C PHE A 57 17.12 7.24 17.75
N GLY A 58 18.44 7.45 17.76
CA GLY A 58 19.22 7.48 18.99
C GLY A 58 19.05 8.82 19.71
N ALA A 59 19.39 8.86 21.00
CA ALA A 59 19.54 10.13 21.69
C ALA A 59 20.60 10.97 20.93
N VAL A 60 20.21 12.16 20.49
CA VAL A 60 21.15 13.14 19.93
C VAL A 60 22.15 13.46 21.03
N VAL A 61 23.38 12.95 20.93
CA VAL A 61 24.50 13.55 21.66
C VAL A 61 24.76 14.86 20.94
N MET A 62 24.13 15.93 21.41
CA MET A 62 24.50 17.29 21.06
C MET A 62 25.96 17.46 21.49
N ARG A 63 26.91 17.21 20.58
CA ARG A 63 28.28 17.67 20.81
C ARG A 63 28.21 19.19 20.72
N ASN A 64 28.31 19.85 21.86
CA ASN A 64 28.61 21.27 21.89
C ASN A 64 30.07 21.41 21.42
N ASP A 65 30.29 21.36 20.11
CA ASP A 65 31.59 21.62 19.48
C ASP A 65 31.82 23.15 19.30
N PHE A 66 31.23 23.96 20.19
CA PHE A 66 31.45 25.40 20.28
C PHE A 66 32.12 25.73 21.61
N GLU A 67 33.41 25.40 21.71
CA GLU A 67 34.38 26.14 22.52
C GLU A 67 35.55 26.57 21.63
#